data_AF-A0A925XJC8-F1
#
_entry.id   AF-A0A925XJC8-F1
#
_cell.length_a   1.000
_cell.length_b   1.000
_cell.length_c   1.000
_cell.angle_alpha   90.00
_cell.angle_beta   90.00
_cell.angle_gamma   90.00
#
_symmetry.space_group_name_H-M   'P 1'
#
loop_
_entity.id
_entity.type
_entity.pdbx_description
1 polymer ?
#
loop_
_entity_poly.entity_id
_entity_poly.type
_entity_poly.pdbx_seq_one_letter_code
_entity_poly.pdbx_strand_id
1 'polypeptide(L)'
;LRPEKLVPGRGAALQTPEQVKAGLDGTRAFVTAMYRSVQSGAAAGRDLRSVYKETYAALKPQFGHWVIFDHCLPFDVSRAYDEATGHVHPRVWTAQRDKEMWESLEG
;
A
#
# COMPACT_ATOMS: atom_id res chain seq x y z
N LEU A 1 4.14 11.40 21.88
CA LEU A 1 4.66 12.67 21.31
C LEU A 1 3.49 13.52 20.85
N ARG A 2 3.59 14.85 20.85
CA ARG A 2 2.57 15.81 20.33
C ARG A 2 3.26 16.76 19.33
N PRO A 3 3.55 16.28 18.11
CA PRO A 3 4.30 17.08 17.14
C PRO A 3 3.47 18.28 16.64
N GLU A 4 4.10 19.44 16.56
CA GLU A 4 3.47 20.66 16.04
C GLU A 4 3.56 20.78 14.51
N LYS A 5 4.60 20.17 13.93
CA LYS A 5 4.90 20.19 12.49
C LYS A 5 5.47 18.85 12.04
N LEU A 6 5.27 18.49 10.77
CA LEU A 6 5.82 17.26 10.18
C LEU A 6 6.18 17.49 8.70
N VAL A 7 7.36 17.02 8.30
CA VAL A 7 7.82 17.08 6.92
C VAL A 7 7.67 15.70 6.28
N PRO A 8 6.80 15.52 5.28
CA PRO A 8 6.67 14.26 4.58
C PRO A 8 7.76 14.08 3.52
N GLY A 9 7.98 12.84 3.06
CA GLY A 9 8.85 12.59 1.91
C GLY A 9 8.29 13.11 0.58
N ARG A 10 6.96 13.29 0.49
CA ARG A 10 6.27 13.86 -0.67
C ARG A 10 5.02 14.63 -0.22
N GLY A 11 4.72 15.74 -0.88
CA GLY A 11 3.58 16.60 -0.56
C GLY A 11 3.96 17.79 0.32
N ALA A 12 2.95 18.54 0.76
CA ALA A 12 3.15 19.74 1.57
C ALA A 12 3.61 19.40 3.00
N ALA A 13 4.48 20.24 3.55
CA ALA A 13 4.82 20.17 4.96
C ALA A 13 3.59 20.50 5.82
N LEU A 14 3.34 19.69 6.85
CA LEU A 14 2.23 19.83 7.79
C LEU A 14 2.64 20.84 8.86
N GLN A 15 1.94 21.96 8.95
CA GLN A 15 2.34 23.14 9.72
C GLN A 15 1.61 23.28 11.06
N THR A 16 0.56 22.49 11.31
CA THR A 16 -0.22 22.54 12.55
C THR A 16 -0.42 21.13 13.14
N PRO A 17 -0.67 21.01 14.47
CA PRO A 17 -0.99 19.72 15.09
C PRO A 17 -2.15 18.98 14.42
N GLU A 18 -3.17 19.69 13.95
CA GLU A 18 -4.34 19.12 13.26
C GLU A 18 -3.95 18.54 11.90
N GLN A 19 -3.12 19.25 11.14
CA GLN A 19 -2.59 18.74 9.87
C GLN A 19 -1.71 17.52 10.10
N VAL A 20 -0.85 17.53 11.13
CA VAL A 20 -0.03 16.37 11.49
C VAL A 20 -0.91 15.17 11.85
N LYS A 21 -1.92 15.37 12.68
CA LYS A 21 -2.87 14.32 13.05
C LYS A 21 -3.58 13.76 11.81
N ALA A 22 -4.10 14.62 10.94
CA ALA A 22 -4.79 14.21 9.71
C ALA A 22 -3.87 13.41 8.78
N GLY A 23 -2.61 13.82 8.61
CA GLY A 23 -1.63 13.08 7.81
C GLY A 23 -1.36 11.68 8.35
N LEU A 24 -1.12 11.57 9.66
CA LEU A 24 -0.85 10.28 10.32
C LEU A 24 -2.08 9.36 10.30
N ASP A 25 -3.27 9.90 10.55
CA ASP A 25 -4.53 9.15 10.49
C ASP A 25 -4.80 8.66 9.06
N GLY A 26 -4.56 9.51 8.05
CA GLY A 26 -4.66 9.15 6.64
C GLY A 26 -3.71 8.01 6.28
N THR A 27 -2.43 8.12 6.63
CA THR A 27 -1.45 7.04 6.39
C THR A 27 -1.85 5.75 7.08
N ARG A 28 -2.31 5.81 8.34
CA ARG A 28 -2.80 4.64 9.07
C ARG A 28 -4.00 4.01 8.38
N ALA A 29 -4.97 4.83 7.95
CA ALA A 29 -6.16 4.35 7.26
C ALA A 29 -5.81 3.63 5.96
N PHE A 30 -4.93 4.21 5.14
CA PHE A 30 -4.46 3.60 3.90
C PHE A 30 -3.79 2.24 4.15
N VAL A 31 -2.74 2.21 4.99
CA VAL A 31 -1.97 0.99 5.26
C VAL A 31 -2.87 -0.11 5.86
N THR A 32 -3.77 0.25 6.77
CA THR A 32 -4.68 -0.70 7.40
C THR A 32 -5.70 -1.25 6.41
N ALA A 33 -6.31 -0.41 5.58
CA ALA A 33 -7.29 -0.83 4.58
C ALA A 33 -6.65 -1.71 3.50
N MET A 34 -5.48 -1.31 2.99
CA MET A 34 -4.70 -2.06 2.02
C MET A 34 -4.38 -3.46 2.56
N TYR A 35 -3.74 -3.53 3.73
CA TYR A 35 -3.31 -4.81 4.29
C TYR A 35 -4.49 -5.74 4.62
N ARG A 36 -5.61 -5.22 5.13
CA ARG A 36 -6.82 -6.02 5.38
C ARG A 36 -7.38 -6.64 4.11
N SER A 37 -7.46 -5.86 3.04
CA SER A 37 -7.92 -6.34 1.72
C SER A 37 -7.00 -7.46 1.23
N VAL A 38 -5.69 -7.22 1.27
CA VAL A 38 -4.69 -8.20 0.82
C VAL A 38 -4.69 -9.48 1.66
N GLN A 39 -4.71 -9.34 2.98
CA GLN A 39 -4.76 -10.47 3.92
C GLN A 39 -6.01 -11.33 3.71
N SER A 40 -7.18 -10.70 3.51
CA SER A 40 -8.41 -11.43 3.23
C SER A 40 -8.33 -12.23 1.94
N GLY A 41 -7.78 -11.62 0.87
CA GLY A 41 -7.61 -12.29 -0.41
C GLY A 41 -6.62 -13.44 -0.36
N ALA A 42 -5.46 -13.22 0.29
CA ALA A 42 -4.44 -14.25 0.49
C ALA A 42 -4.95 -15.43 1.35
N ALA A 43 -5.67 -15.14 2.44
CA ALA A 43 -6.28 -16.18 3.29
C ALA A 43 -7.35 -17.01 2.55
N ALA A 44 -7.99 -16.43 1.52
CA ALA A 44 -8.91 -17.12 0.64
C ALA A 44 -8.21 -17.90 -0.50
N GLY A 45 -6.87 -17.92 -0.54
CA GLY A 45 -6.08 -18.62 -1.55
C GLY A 45 -6.11 -17.97 -2.94
N ARG A 46 -6.48 -16.69 -3.04
CA ARG A 46 -6.52 -15.96 -4.31
C ARG A 46 -5.12 -15.59 -4.78
N ASP A 47 -4.91 -15.62 -6.10
CA ASP A 47 -3.65 -15.16 -6.70
C ASP A 47 -3.43 -13.64 -6.54
N LEU A 48 -2.17 -13.22 -6.72
CA LEU A 48 -1.75 -11.82 -6.57
C LEU A 48 -2.54 -10.85 -7.45
N ARG A 49 -2.89 -11.24 -8.68
CA ARG A 49 -3.62 -10.38 -9.63
C ARG A 49 -5.02 -10.08 -9.14
N SER A 50 -5.72 -11.11 -8.69
CA SER A 50 -7.08 -11.02 -8.15
C SER A 50 -7.08 -10.13 -6.91
N VAL A 51 -6.14 -10.36 -5.99
CA VAL A 51 -5.98 -9.55 -4.79
C VAL A 51 -5.67 -8.09 -5.11
N TYR A 52 -4.81 -7.82 -6.10
CA TYR A 52 -4.50 -6.47 -6.55
C TYR A 52 -5.75 -5.75 -7.09
N LYS A 53 -6.51 -6.38 -7.99
CA LYS A 53 -7.71 -5.78 -8.57
C LYS A 53 -8.77 -5.45 -7.50
N GLU A 54 -8.98 -6.35 -6.56
CA GLU A 54 -9.92 -6.15 -5.45
C GLU A 54 -9.48 -5.02 -4.53
N THR A 55 -8.20 -5.02 -4.15
CA THR A 55 -7.62 -3.98 -3.30
C THR A 55 -7.67 -2.62 -3.99
N TYR A 56 -7.36 -2.56 -5.29
CA TYR A 56 -7.49 -1.36 -6.10
C TYR A 56 -8.92 -0.82 -6.10
N ALA A 57 -9.91 -1.67 -6.39
CA ALA A 57 -11.32 -1.29 -6.40
C ALA A 57 -11.80 -0.79 -5.04
N ALA A 58 -11.34 -1.41 -3.94
CA ALA A 58 -11.70 -1.02 -2.58
C ALA A 58 -11.08 0.33 -2.17
N LEU A 59 -9.82 0.59 -2.56
CA LEU A 59 -9.07 1.75 -2.08
C LEU A 59 -9.23 3.00 -2.97
N LYS A 60 -9.42 2.82 -4.28
CA LYS A 60 -9.49 3.94 -5.24
C LYS A 60 -10.53 5.02 -4.87
N PRO A 61 -11.75 4.70 -4.38
CA PRO A 61 -12.72 5.73 -4.03
C PRO A 61 -12.22 6.70 -2.96
N GLN A 62 -11.43 6.20 -2.00
CA GLN A 62 -10.95 7.01 -0.87
C GLN A 62 -9.56 7.59 -1.12
N PHE A 63 -8.67 6.85 -1.76
CA PHE A 63 -7.23 7.19 -1.86
C PHE A 63 -6.76 7.45 -3.29
N GLY A 64 -7.58 7.20 -4.31
CA GLY A 64 -7.17 7.30 -5.72
C GLY A 64 -6.77 8.71 -6.17
N HIS A 65 -7.11 9.74 -5.40
CA HIS A 65 -6.70 11.12 -5.65
C HIS A 65 -5.31 11.45 -5.07
N TRP A 66 -4.71 10.54 -4.30
CA TRP A 66 -3.38 10.76 -3.74
C TRP A 66 -2.33 10.70 -4.85
N VAL A 67 -1.32 11.55 -4.71
CA VAL A 67 -0.16 11.51 -5.61
C VAL A 67 0.41 10.09 -5.65
N ILE A 68 0.77 9.63 -6.84
CA ILE A 68 1.38 8.33 -7.12
C ILE A 68 0.60 7.09 -6.65
N PHE A 69 -0.70 7.21 -6.33
CA PHE A 69 -1.52 6.06 -5.91
C PHE A 69 -1.44 4.88 -6.89
N ASP A 70 -1.78 5.10 -8.17
CA ASP A 70 -1.78 4.03 -9.18
C ASP A 70 -0.39 3.45 -9.41
N HIS A 71 0.65 4.28 -9.28
CA HIS A 71 2.05 3.86 -9.47
C HIS A 71 2.54 2.98 -8.30
N CYS A 72 2.21 3.34 -7.05
CA CYS A 72 2.74 2.66 -5.87
C CYS A 72 1.94 1.42 -5.48
N LEU A 73 0.62 1.40 -5.74
CA LEU A 73 -0.25 0.33 -5.25
C LEU A 73 0.18 -1.09 -5.68
N PRO A 74 0.65 -1.35 -6.93
CA PRO A 74 1.17 -2.66 -7.32
C PRO A 74 2.26 -3.19 -6.38
N PHE A 75 3.20 -2.32 -6.00
CA PHE A 75 4.32 -2.64 -5.12
C PHE A 75 3.88 -2.87 -3.68
N ASP A 76 3.01 -1.98 -3.17
CA ASP A 76 2.45 -2.07 -1.81
C ASP A 76 1.67 -3.37 -1.63
N VAL A 77 0.81 -3.71 -2.60
CA VAL A 77 0.04 -4.95 -2.60
C VAL A 77 0.95 -6.17 -2.72
N SER A 78 1.94 -6.15 -3.62
CA SER A 78 2.92 -7.25 -3.73
C SER A 78 3.65 -7.50 -2.41
N ARG A 79 4.07 -6.44 -1.71
CA ARG A 79 4.72 -6.56 -0.41
C ARG A 79 3.78 -7.09 0.67
N ALA A 80 2.55 -6.59 0.73
CA ALA A 80 1.55 -7.06 1.68
C ALA A 80 1.16 -8.53 1.43
N TYR A 81 1.13 -8.94 0.17
CA TYR A 81 0.82 -10.32 -0.22
C TYR A 81 1.96 -11.27 0.18
N ASP A 82 3.22 -10.88 -0.05
CA ASP A 82 4.40 -11.57 0.47
C ASP A 82 4.27 -11.79 2.00
N GLU A 83 3.93 -10.74 2.75
CA GLU A 83 3.77 -10.81 4.20
C GLU A 83 2.64 -11.75 4.62
N ALA A 84 1.47 -11.64 3.96
CA ALA A 84 0.30 -12.46 4.25
C ALA A 84 0.48 -13.95 3.89
N THR A 85 1.42 -14.27 3.00
CA THR A 85 1.69 -15.64 2.51
C THR A 85 2.93 -16.29 3.13
N GLY A 86 3.54 -15.66 4.14
CA GLY A 86 4.60 -16.26 4.95
C GLY A 86 5.99 -15.65 4.78
N HIS A 87 6.17 -14.67 3.88
CA HIS A 87 7.40 -13.87 3.80
C HIS A 87 7.34 -12.68 4.77
N VAL A 88 7.55 -12.98 6.05
CA VAL A 88 7.53 -11.99 7.15
C VAL A 88 8.49 -10.84 6.88
N HIS A 89 9.73 -11.16 6.47
CA HIS A 89 10.72 -10.15 6.12
C HIS A 89 10.62 -9.75 4.64
N PRO A 90 10.88 -8.48 4.29
CA PRO A 90 10.98 -8.07 2.89
C PRO A 90 11.99 -8.92 2.13
N ARG A 91 11.59 -9.39 0.95
CA ARG A 91 12.48 -10.06 0.01
C ARG A 91 13.34 -9.01 -0.71
N VAL A 92 14.57 -9.38 -1.06
CA VAL A 92 15.45 -8.51 -1.86
C VAL A 92 14.78 -8.19 -3.20
N TRP A 93 14.75 -6.91 -3.56
CA TRP A 93 14.23 -6.49 -4.86
C TRP A 93 15.28 -6.70 -5.95
N THR A 94 15.06 -7.69 -6.82
CA THR A 94 15.93 -7.99 -7.96
C THR A 94 15.22 -7.68 -9.27
N ALA A 95 15.98 -7.49 -10.35
CA ALA A 95 15.40 -7.30 -11.70
C ALA A 95 14.53 -8.49 -12.14
N GLN A 96 14.86 -9.71 -11.70
CA GLN A 96 14.06 -10.90 -11.96
C GLN A 96 12.70 -10.84 -11.23
N ARG A 97 12.72 -10.50 -9.92
CA ARG A 97 11.49 -10.37 -9.12
C ARG A 97 10.57 -9.26 -9.66
N ASP A 98 11.16 -8.17 -10.15
CA ASP A 98 10.40 -7.08 -10.77
C ASP A 98 9.60 -7.57 -11.98
N LYS A 99 10.25 -8.30 -12.89
CA LYS A 99 9.58 -8.92 -14.05
C LYS A 99 8.49 -9.91 -13.63
N GLU A 100 8.80 -10.83 -12.71
CA GLU A 100 7.83 -11.83 -12.23
C GLU A 100 6.60 -11.19 -11.58
N MET A 101 6.77 -10.09 -10.85
CA MET A 101 5.69 -9.36 -10.21
C MET A 101 4.80 -8.68 -11.25
N TRP A 102 5.38 -8.02 -12.27
CA TRP A 102 4.60 -7.44 -13.36
C TRP A 102 3.91 -8.50 -14.23
N GLU A 103 4.58 -9.60 -14.56
CA GLU A 103 3.97 -10.75 -15.24
C GLU A 103 2.78 -11.31 -14.46
N SER A 104 2.90 -11.40 -13.12
CA SER A 104 1.79 -11.85 -12.27
C SER A 104 0.60 -10.88 -12.26
N LEU A 105 0.83 -9.57 -12.35
CA LEU A 105 -0.22 -8.56 -12.28
C LEU A 105 -0.88 -8.28 -13.64
N GLU A 106 -0.08 -8.25 -14.71
CA GLU A 106 -0.49 -7.76 -16.03
C GLU A 106 -0.50 -8.85 -17.12
N GLY A 107 0.24 -9.94 -16.93
CA GLY A 107 0.35 -11.06 -17.89
C GLY A 107 -0.90 -11.92 -18.03
#